data_AF-A0A358U5V3-F1
#
_entry.id   AF-A0A358U5V3-F1
#
_cell.length_a   1.000
_cell.length_b   1.000
_cell.length_c   1.000
_cell.angle_alpha   90.00
_cell.angle_beta   90.00
_cell.angle_gamma   90.00
#
_symmetry.space_group_name_H-M   'P 1'
#
loop_
_entity.id
_entity.type
_entity.pdbx_description
1 polymer ?
#
loop_
_entity_poly.entity_id
_entity_poly.type
_entity_poly.pdbx_seq_one_letter_code
_entity_poly.pdbx_strand_id
1 'polypeptide(L)'
;MEKLSNCDIIKNHRGTLLELERKHYDSMVKMLNELNFQLDNHDELNRQVQKSLADGSEERKKRLESRTVLIPETHVTISIVFKRNPDVIAEVLVRANGVCEKCKKPAPFIRRSDGTPYLEVHHIIRLTDGGEDTVDNAIAVCPNCHREVHSG
;
A
#
# COMPACT_ATOMS: atom_id res chain seq x y z
N MET A 1 31.71 -28.98 20.10
CA MET A 1 30.27 -28.84 19.79
C MET A 1 29.43 -30.08 20.16
N GLU A 2 29.99 -31.14 20.77
CA GLU A 2 29.21 -32.35 21.12
C GLU A 2 28.67 -32.42 22.56
N LYS A 3 29.05 -31.51 23.48
CA LYS A 3 28.63 -31.59 24.90
C LYS A 3 27.36 -30.80 25.24
N LEU A 4 26.72 -30.16 24.26
CA LEU A 4 25.44 -29.47 24.46
C LEU A 4 24.23 -30.27 23.95
N SER A 5 24.41 -31.30 23.11
CA SER A 5 23.27 -32.04 22.55
C SER A 5 22.58 -32.98 23.55
N ASN A 6 23.20 -33.24 24.71
CA ASN A 6 22.70 -34.20 25.69
C ASN A 6 22.41 -33.56 27.07
N CYS A 7 22.25 -32.23 27.12
CA CYS A 7 21.83 -31.54 28.32
C CYS A 7 20.30 -31.66 28.50
N ASP A 8 19.86 -32.19 29.65
CA ASP A 8 18.43 -32.35 29.97
C ASP A 8 17.67 -31.02 29.99
N ILE A 9 18.38 -29.90 30.22
CA ILE A 9 17.81 -28.55 30.15
C ILE A 9 17.37 -28.22 28.71
N ILE A 10 18.12 -28.65 27.69
CA ILE A 10 17.77 -28.45 26.28
C ILE A 10 16.64 -29.41 25.85
N LYS A 11 16.61 -30.64 26.37
CA LYS A 11 15.51 -31.59 26.10
C LYS A 11 14.18 -31.15 26.74
N ASN A 12 14.23 -30.49 27.90
CA ASN A 12 13.07 -29.98 28.62
C ASN A 12 12.73 -28.51 28.28
N HIS A 13 13.44 -27.88 27.34
CA HIS A 13 13.11 -26.53 26.88
C HIS A 13 11.83 -26.48 26.02
N ARG A 14 11.23 -27.64 25.73
CA ARG A 14 9.94 -27.80 25.05
C ARG A 14 8.82 -27.14 25.85
N GLY A 15 8.41 -25.93 25.46
CA GLY A 15 7.36 -25.14 26.11
C GLY A 15 7.84 -24.04 27.06
N THR A 16 9.12 -23.67 27.04
CA THR A 16 9.63 -22.51 27.78
C THR A 16 9.18 -21.17 27.18
N LEU A 17 9.21 -20.09 27.98
CA LEU A 17 8.89 -18.72 27.54
C LEU A 17 9.60 -18.34 26.23
N LEU A 18 10.87 -18.73 26.04
CA LEU A 18 11.64 -18.50 24.82
C LEU A 18 11.10 -19.26 23.60
N GLU A 19 10.62 -20.50 23.76
CA GLU A 19 9.98 -21.24 22.67
C GLU A 19 8.56 -20.71 22.36
N LEU A 20 7.82 -20.27 23.39
CA LEU A 20 6.52 -19.62 23.22
C LEU A 20 6.66 -18.28 22.52
N GLU A 21 7.64 -17.45 22.92
CA GLU A 21 7.99 -16.19 22.26
C GLU A 21 8.45 -16.42 20.81
N ARG A 22 9.27 -17.45 20.55
CA ARG A 22 9.67 -17.79 19.17
C ARG A 22 8.49 -18.28 18.33
N LYS A 23 7.62 -19.14 18.87
CA LYS A 23 6.40 -19.59 18.15
C LYS A 23 5.44 -18.44 17.91
N HIS A 24 5.30 -17.52 18.87
CA HIS A 24 4.52 -16.29 18.70
C HIS A 24 5.16 -15.38 17.65
N TYR A 25 6.48 -15.22 17.65
CA TYR A 25 7.22 -14.48 16.63
C TYR A 25 7.05 -15.12 15.25
N ASP A 26 7.23 -16.43 15.11
CA ASP A 26 7.04 -17.16 13.84
C ASP A 26 5.59 -17.06 13.34
N SER A 27 4.60 -17.14 14.24
CA SER A 27 3.19 -16.89 13.92
C SER A 27 2.93 -15.45 13.52
N MET A 28 3.51 -14.47 14.21
CA MET A 28 3.37 -13.05 13.89
C MET A 28 4.04 -12.72 12.56
N VAL A 29 5.23 -13.26 12.28
CA VAL A 29 5.93 -13.14 11.00
C VAL A 29 5.11 -13.81 9.89
N LYS A 30 4.53 -14.98 10.13
CA LYS A 30 3.63 -15.64 9.17
C LYS A 30 2.39 -14.79 8.90
N MET A 31 1.78 -14.23 9.93
CA MET A 31 0.61 -13.35 9.83
C MET A 31 0.95 -12.02 9.15
N LEU A 32 2.14 -11.47 9.40
CA LEU A 32 2.71 -10.30 8.71
C LEU A 32 3.01 -10.59 7.24
N ASN A 33 3.50 -11.79 6.92
CA ASN A 33 3.74 -12.22 5.54
C ASN A 33 2.42 -12.47 4.80
N GLU A 34 1.42 -13.05 5.46
CA GLU A 34 0.04 -13.17 4.93
C GLU A 34 -0.60 -11.79 4.74
N LEU A 35 -0.22 -10.79 5.56
CA LEU A 35 -0.63 -9.40 5.40
C LEU A 35 0.13 -8.67 4.27
N ASN A 36 1.40 -9.02 4.02
CA ASN A 36 2.24 -8.44 2.97
C ASN A 36 1.95 -8.99 1.55
N PHE A 37 0.95 -9.86 1.41
CA PHE A 37 0.48 -10.45 0.14
C PHE A 37 0.19 -9.44 -0.99
N GLN A 38 -0.05 -8.16 -0.66
CA GLN A 38 -0.41 -7.14 -1.64
C GLN A 38 0.72 -6.74 -2.60
N LEU A 39 1.96 -6.65 -2.12
CA LEU A 39 3.10 -6.24 -2.96
C LEU A 39 3.47 -7.37 -3.94
N ASP A 40 3.54 -8.61 -3.43
CA ASP A 40 3.85 -9.80 -4.23
C ASP A 40 2.81 -10.05 -5.34
N ASN A 41 1.52 -9.81 -5.05
CA ASN A 41 0.46 -9.93 -6.06
C ASN A 41 0.52 -8.85 -7.13
N HIS A 42 0.85 -7.62 -6.75
CA HIS A 42 0.91 -6.52 -7.71
C HIS A 42 2.04 -6.76 -8.72
N ASP A 43 3.21 -7.17 -8.24
CA ASP A 43 4.37 -7.45 -9.09
C ASP A 43 4.15 -8.66 -9.99
N GLU A 44 3.58 -9.74 -9.45
CA GLU A 44 3.24 -10.92 -10.24
C GLU A 44 2.18 -10.61 -11.31
N LEU A 45 1.13 -9.85 -10.94
CA LEU A 45 0.12 -9.42 -11.91
C LEU A 45 0.75 -8.54 -13.00
N ASN A 46 1.59 -7.57 -12.63
CA ASN A 46 2.28 -6.71 -13.60
C ASN A 46 3.13 -7.55 -14.56
N ARG A 47 3.87 -8.54 -14.04
CA ARG A 47 4.66 -9.46 -14.85
C ARG A 47 3.79 -10.27 -15.82
N GLN A 48 2.63 -10.77 -15.37
CA GLN A 48 1.68 -11.48 -16.23
C GLN A 48 1.07 -10.56 -17.30
N VAL A 49 0.79 -9.30 -16.95
CA VAL A 49 0.32 -8.29 -17.90
C VAL A 49 1.39 -8.04 -18.97
N GLN A 50 2.65 -7.85 -18.59
CA GLN A 50 3.74 -7.66 -19.56
C GLN A 50 3.88 -8.86 -20.50
N LYS A 51 3.81 -10.09 -19.97
CA LYS A 51 3.79 -11.30 -20.80
C LYS A 51 2.61 -11.31 -21.77
N SER A 52 1.41 -10.92 -21.31
CA SER A 52 0.21 -10.86 -22.14
C SER A 52 0.27 -9.75 -23.21
N LEU A 53 0.93 -8.63 -22.90
CA LEU A 53 1.16 -7.53 -23.84
C LEU A 53 2.17 -7.89 -24.93
N ALA A 54 3.15 -8.75 -24.62
CA ALA A 54 4.09 -9.28 -25.61
C ALA A 54 3.40 -10.16 -26.67
N ASP A 55 2.24 -10.73 -26.37
CA ASP A 55 1.43 -11.48 -27.33
C ASP A 55 0.64 -10.56 -28.28
N GLY A 56 0.20 -11.12 -29.41
CA GLY A 56 -0.72 -10.45 -30.33
C GLY A 56 -2.12 -10.24 -29.75
N SER A 57 -2.85 -9.24 -30.27
CA SER A 57 -4.23 -8.96 -29.81
C SER A 57 -5.18 -10.15 -30.02
N GLU A 58 -4.99 -10.93 -31.09
CA GLU A 58 -5.84 -12.09 -31.37
C GLU A 58 -5.61 -13.23 -30.37
N GLU A 59 -4.37 -13.46 -29.96
CA GLU A 59 -4.05 -14.49 -28.95
C GLU A 59 -4.63 -14.12 -27.58
N ARG A 60 -4.61 -12.83 -27.21
CA ARG A 60 -5.31 -12.36 -26.01
C ARG A 60 -6.81 -12.60 -26.09
N LYS A 61 -7.45 -12.29 -27.22
CA LYS A 61 -8.91 -12.52 -27.43
C LYS A 61 -9.27 -13.99 -27.30
N LYS A 62 -8.51 -14.89 -27.94
CA LYS A 62 -8.71 -16.35 -27.81
C LYS A 62 -8.69 -16.80 -26.36
N ARG A 63 -7.69 -16.36 -25.57
CA ARG A 63 -7.61 -16.68 -24.13
C ARG A 63 -8.81 -16.14 -23.34
N LEU A 64 -9.30 -14.96 -23.71
CA LEU A 64 -10.49 -14.40 -23.09
C LEU A 64 -11.74 -15.21 -23.46
N GLU A 65 -11.93 -15.59 -24.72
CA GLU A 65 -13.08 -16.39 -25.17
C GLU A 65 -13.11 -17.80 -24.58
N SER A 66 -11.94 -18.41 -24.36
CA SER A 66 -11.82 -19.77 -23.81
C SER A 66 -11.83 -19.83 -22.28
N ARG A 67 -11.97 -18.70 -21.57
CA ARG A 67 -11.85 -18.68 -20.10
C ARG A 67 -13.09 -19.28 -19.42
N THR A 68 -12.87 -20.11 -18.41
CA THR A 68 -13.94 -20.71 -17.59
C THR A 68 -14.25 -19.88 -16.35
N VAL A 69 -13.30 -19.07 -15.88
CA VAL A 69 -13.46 -18.17 -14.73
C VAL A 69 -13.69 -16.75 -15.23
N LEU A 70 -14.90 -16.25 -14.99
CA LEU A 70 -15.33 -14.90 -15.37
C LEU A 70 -15.29 -13.93 -14.20
N ILE A 71 -15.45 -14.46 -12.98
CA ILE A 71 -15.50 -13.70 -11.74
C ILE A 71 -14.16 -13.90 -11.05
N PRO A 72 -13.39 -12.82 -10.81
CA PRO A 72 -12.09 -12.93 -10.16
C PRO A 72 -12.25 -13.34 -8.68
N GLU A 73 -11.22 -13.97 -8.14
CA GLU A 73 -11.14 -14.25 -6.71
C GLU A 73 -11.00 -12.95 -5.93
N THR A 74 -11.61 -12.92 -4.74
CA THR A 74 -11.52 -11.79 -3.82
C THR A 74 -10.58 -12.10 -2.68
N HIS A 75 -9.76 -11.12 -2.31
CA HIS A 75 -8.89 -11.20 -1.14
C HIS A 75 -9.21 -10.06 -0.17
N VAL A 76 -9.18 -10.37 1.13
CA VAL A 76 -9.32 -9.36 2.19
C VAL A 76 -7.97 -8.69 2.40
N THR A 77 -7.98 -7.38 2.58
CA THR A 77 -6.79 -6.59 2.93
C THR A 77 -7.06 -5.84 4.22
N ILE A 78 -6.06 -5.79 5.11
CA ILE A 78 -6.05 -4.92 6.28
C ILE A 78 -5.07 -3.78 5.99
N SER A 79 -5.47 -2.53 6.26
CA SER A 79 -4.63 -1.36 6.06
C SER A 79 -4.66 -0.46 7.29
N ILE A 80 -3.53 0.18 7.58
CA ILE A 80 -3.42 1.18 8.66
C ILE A 80 -3.73 2.54 8.05
N VAL A 81 -4.65 3.28 8.69
CA VAL A 81 -5.07 4.61 8.26
C VAL A 81 -4.85 5.60 9.40
N PHE A 82 -4.21 6.72 9.09
CA PHE A 82 -4.04 7.82 10.05
C PHE A 82 -5.30 8.69 10.10
N LYS A 83 -5.75 9.01 11.32
CA LYS A 83 -6.77 10.04 11.54
C LYS A 83 -6.12 11.41 11.37
N ARG A 84 -6.26 12.00 10.18
CA ARG A 84 -5.72 13.33 9.84
C ARG A 84 -6.57 14.44 10.46
N ASN A 85 -5.93 15.56 10.75
CA ASN A 85 -6.57 16.77 11.21
C ASN A 85 -7.29 17.46 10.02
N PRO A 86 -8.62 17.64 10.09
CA PRO A 86 -9.38 18.27 9.01
C PRO A 86 -8.95 19.72 8.74
N ASP A 87 -8.49 20.46 9.75
CA ASP A 87 -8.10 21.87 9.60
C ASP A 87 -6.82 22.00 8.78
N VAL A 88 -5.87 21.07 8.94
CA VAL A 88 -4.65 21.00 8.10
C VAL A 88 -5.02 20.77 6.64
N ILE A 89 -5.96 19.84 6.39
CA ILE A 89 -6.43 19.55 5.03
C ILE A 89 -7.11 20.78 4.43
N ALA A 90 -8.03 21.41 5.17
CA ALA A 90 -8.76 22.58 4.71
C ALA A 90 -7.82 23.74 4.40
N GLU A 91 -6.90 24.06 5.31
CA GLU A 91 -5.95 25.17 5.14
C GLU A 91 -5.05 24.98 3.91
N VAL A 92 -4.54 23.76 3.70
CA VAL A 92 -3.71 23.44 2.53
C VAL A 92 -4.51 23.56 1.22
N LEU A 93 -5.77 23.13 1.20
CA LEU A 93 -6.64 23.26 0.02
C LEU A 93 -6.99 24.73 -0.28
N VAL A 94 -7.26 25.53 0.76
CA VAL A 94 -7.51 26.97 0.63
C VAL A 94 -6.28 27.68 0.10
N ARG A 95 -5.11 27.43 0.70
CA ARG A 95 -3.80 27.96 0.25
C ARG A 95 -3.54 27.65 -1.23
N ALA A 96 -3.84 26.44 -1.66
CA ALA A 96 -3.62 25.99 -3.03
C ALA A 96 -4.57 26.65 -4.05
N ASN A 97 -5.74 27.12 -3.60
CA ASN A 97 -6.73 27.83 -4.42
C ASN A 97 -7.03 27.14 -5.76
N GLY A 98 -7.22 25.81 -5.71
CA GLY A 98 -7.53 25.00 -6.88
C GLY A 98 -6.39 24.79 -7.88
N VAL A 99 -5.15 25.13 -7.52
CA VAL A 99 -3.95 24.90 -8.34
C VAL A 99 -3.03 23.89 -7.65
N CYS A 100 -2.58 22.89 -8.39
CA CYS A 100 -1.62 21.90 -7.89
C CYS A 100 -0.29 22.57 -7.49
N GLU A 101 0.16 22.36 -6.27
CA GLU A 101 1.38 23.00 -5.75
C GLU A 101 2.66 22.39 -6.33
N LYS A 102 2.61 21.17 -6.91
CA LYS A 102 3.73 20.54 -7.63
C LYS A 102 3.85 21.01 -9.08
N CYS A 103 2.86 20.72 -9.92
CA CYS A 103 2.94 20.99 -11.36
C CYS A 103 2.37 22.35 -11.79
N LYS A 104 1.83 23.13 -10.85
CA LYS A 104 1.26 24.47 -11.07
C LYS A 104 0.10 24.52 -12.07
N LYS A 105 -0.50 23.38 -12.38
CA LYS A 105 -1.72 23.28 -13.22
C LYS A 105 -2.98 23.36 -12.35
N PRO A 106 -4.08 23.90 -12.87
CA PRO A 106 -5.38 23.82 -12.21
C PRO A 106 -5.78 22.38 -11.87
N ALA A 107 -6.65 22.24 -10.87
CA ALA A 107 -7.29 20.97 -10.56
C ALA A 107 -7.94 20.36 -11.82
N PRO A 108 -7.84 19.03 -12.02
CA PRO A 108 -8.31 18.39 -13.25
C PRO A 108 -9.84 18.43 -13.42
N PHE A 109 -10.59 18.57 -12.32
CA PHE A 109 -12.04 18.65 -12.34
C PHE A 109 -12.58 19.30 -11.06
N ILE A 110 -13.87 19.61 -11.09
CA ILE A 110 -14.64 20.12 -9.95
C ILE A 110 -15.41 18.97 -9.29
N ARG A 111 -15.37 18.90 -7.95
CA ARG A 111 -16.13 17.93 -7.15
C ARG A 111 -17.62 18.09 -7.39
N ARG A 112 -18.29 16.99 -7.70
CA ARG A 112 -19.76 16.96 -7.82
C ARG A 112 -20.47 17.16 -6.48
N SER A 113 -19.81 16.81 -5.37
CA SER A 113 -20.38 16.87 -4.02
C SER A 113 -20.61 18.30 -3.53
N ASP A 114 -19.70 19.21 -3.84
CA ASP A 114 -19.61 20.52 -3.20
C ASP A 114 -19.15 21.65 -4.14
N GLY A 115 -18.86 21.35 -5.41
CA GLY A 115 -18.45 22.35 -6.39
C GLY A 115 -17.02 22.87 -6.24
N THR A 116 -16.19 22.25 -5.39
CA THR A 116 -14.80 22.70 -5.16
C THR A 116 -13.79 22.03 -6.11
N PRO A 117 -12.64 22.67 -6.41
CA PRO A 117 -11.57 22.06 -7.20
C PRO A 117 -11.02 20.76 -6.56
N TYR A 118 -10.85 19.70 -7.35
CA TYR A 118 -10.33 18.43 -6.85
C TYR A 118 -8.80 18.41 -6.77
N LEU A 119 -8.26 18.57 -5.56
CA LEU A 119 -6.87 18.28 -5.21
C LEU A 119 -6.83 17.29 -4.02
N GLU A 120 -5.71 16.61 -3.87
CA GLU A 120 -5.41 15.66 -2.80
C GLU A 120 -4.30 16.24 -1.91
N VAL A 121 -4.46 16.17 -0.59
CA VAL A 121 -3.44 16.63 0.36
C VAL A 121 -2.44 15.51 0.64
N HIS A 122 -1.18 15.79 0.36
CA HIS A 122 -0.04 14.90 0.50
C HIS A 122 0.94 15.48 1.53
N HIS A 123 1.40 14.65 2.46
CA HIS A 123 2.45 15.05 3.41
C HIS A 123 3.83 14.85 2.78
N ILE A 124 4.67 15.90 2.78
CA ILE A 124 6.02 15.90 2.19
C ILE A 124 6.89 14.83 2.86
N ILE A 125 6.95 14.85 4.19
CA ILE A 125 7.41 13.72 5.00
C ILE A 125 6.16 12.89 5.31
N ARG A 126 6.10 11.66 4.80
CA ARG A 126 4.93 10.80 4.96
C ARG A 126 4.66 10.52 6.43
N LEU A 127 3.38 10.47 6.81
CA LEU A 127 2.97 10.08 8.17
C LEU A 127 3.49 8.69 8.57
N THR A 128 3.60 7.76 7.61
CA THR A 128 4.19 6.43 7.83
C THR A 128 5.67 6.47 8.19
N ASP A 129 6.37 7.53 7.77
CA ASP A 129 7.81 7.72 8.02
C ASP A 129 8.05 8.63 9.23
N GLY A 130 7.01 8.92 10.01
CA GLY A 130 7.07 9.78 11.18
C GLY A 130 6.89 11.27 10.89
N GLY A 131 6.39 11.64 9.70
CA GLY A 131 6.05 13.03 9.39
C GLY A 131 4.91 13.57 10.24
N GLU A 132 4.97 14.87 10.55
CA GLU A 132 3.94 15.54 11.35
C GLU A 132 2.72 15.92 10.50
N ASP A 133 1.54 15.92 11.11
CA ASP A 133 0.31 16.37 10.46
C ASP A 133 0.16 17.90 10.61
N THR A 134 0.94 18.64 9.84
CA THR A 134 1.01 20.10 9.87
C THR A 134 0.88 20.70 8.47
N VAL A 135 0.47 21.97 8.39
CA VAL A 135 0.31 22.70 7.11
C VAL A 135 1.64 22.85 6.37
N ASP A 136 2.74 23.01 7.10
CA ASP A 136 4.10 23.14 6.54
C ASP A 136 4.61 21.83 5.95
N ASN A 137 4.22 20.69 6.54
CA ASN A 137 4.55 19.36 6.03
C ASN A 137 3.54 18.86 4.99
N ALA A 138 2.61 19.66 4.52
CA ALA A 138 1.54 19.22 3.61
C ALA A 138 1.43 20.09 2.36
N ILE A 139 1.11 19.46 1.23
CA ILE A 139 0.89 20.11 -0.07
C ILE A 139 -0.37 19.60 -0.75
N ALA A 140 -1.06 20.45 -1.49
CA ALA A 140 -2.17 20.08 -2.35
C ALA A 140 -1.66 19.72 -3.75
N VAL A 141 -1.92 18.50 -4.19
CA VAL A 141 -1.46 17.97 -5.48
C VAL A 141 -2.62 17.43 -6.30
N CYS A 142 -2.50 17.48 -7.63
CA CYS A 142 -3.45 16.77 -8.50
C CYS A 142 -3.21 15.25 -8.43
N PRO A 143 -4.19 14.42 -8.82
CA PRO A 143 -4.08 12.95 -8.70
C PRO A 143 -2.87 12.36 -9.42
N ASN A 144 -2.49 12.94 -10.56
CA ASN A 144 -1.32 12.50 -11.33
C ASN A 144 -0.02 12.78 -10.55
N CYS A 145 0.12 14.00 -10.01
CA CYS A 145 1.27 14.38 -9.20
C CYS A 145 1.33 13.60 -7.89
N HIS A 146 0.18 13.31 -7.28
CA HIS A 146 0.13 12.50 -6.06
C HIS A 146 0.62 11.08 -6.31
N ARG A 147 0.15 10.45 -7.40
CA ARG A 147 0.58 9.12 -7.81
C ARG A 147 2.08 9.07 -8.14
N GLU A 148 2.61 10.08 -8.82
CA GLU A 148 4.03 10.18 -9.17
C GLU A 148 4.92 10.17 -7.91
N VAL A 149 4.51 10.83 -6.82
CA VAL A 149 5.31 10.84 -5.58
C VAL A 149 5.23 9.50 -4.82
N HIS A 150 4.13 8.76 -4.97
CA HIS A 150 3.96 7.47 -4.30
C HIS A 150 4.45 6.25 -5.10
N SER A 151 4.48 6.33 -6.43
CA SER A 151 4.65 5.17 -7.32
C SER A 151 5.49 5.48 -8.57
N GLY A 152 6.02 6.69 -8.70
CA GLY A 152 6.92 7.09 -9.79
C GLY A 152 8.38 6.79 -9.48
#